data_AF-A0A7W3WVB9-F1
#
_entry.id   AF-A0A7W3WVB9-F1
#
_cell.length_a   1.000
_cell.length_b   1.000
_cell.length_c   1.000
_cell.angle_alpha   90.00
_cell.angle_beta   90.00
_cell.angle_gamma   90.00
#
_symmetry.space_group_name_H-M   'P 1'
#
loop_
_entity.id
_entity.type
_entity.pdbx_description
1 polymer ?
#
loop_
_entity_poly.entity_id
_entity_poly.type
_entity_poly.pdbx_seq_one_letter_code
_entity_poly.pdbx_strand_id
1 'polypeptide(L)'
;VDATGIPVASTQAGKGSLRHDHPADLGGIGHTGTAVSDELTRATGARHLVVIPSFWRDDKTAEIIEPAELTAEQWSHLTTGMERLGREVRDHYGLEIVVHPHADTHIDTEPNVERFLDGTDPDLVSLCLDTGHYAYCGGDSVRLIRTYGERLGYLHLKQVDPDILADVVKNGVPFGPAVARGVMCEPPGGVPALEPVLAEAQKLGVDLFAIVEQDMYPCPPDQPLPIAVRTRRFLRSCGA
;
A
#
# COMPACT_ATOMS: atom_id res chain seq x y z
N VAL A 1 18.40 -8.92 -10.91
CA VAL A 1 19.72 -8.91 -10.24
C VAL A 1 20.85 -8.83 -11.25
N ASP A 2 20.96 -9.76 -12.19
CA ASP A 2 22.20 -9.91 -13.00
C ASP A 2 22.56 -8.73 -13.91
N ALA A 3 21.58 -7.93 -14.36
CA ALA A 3 21.84 -6.75 -15.20
C ALA A 3 21.93 -5.42 -14.41
N THR A 4 21.24 -5.32 -13.26
CA THR A 4 21.06 -4.04 -12.55
C THR A 4 21.63 -4.03 -11.13
N GLY A 5 22.00 -5.20 -10.59
CA GLY A 5 22.34 -5.37 -9.18
C GLY A 5 21.16 -5.21 -8.21
N ILE A 6 19.95 -4.94 -8.71
CA ILE A 6 18.75 -4.73 -7.89
C ILE A 6 17.99 -6.08 -7.79
N PRO A 7 17.81 -6.64 -6.59
CA PRO A 7 16.85 -7.72 -6.37
C PRO A 7 15.43 -7.17 -6.54
N VAL A 8 14.66 -7.79 -7.45
CA VAL A 8 13.21 -7.56 -7.52
C VAL A 8 12.62 -8.30 -6.32
N ALA A 9 12.14 -7.55 -5.33
CA ALA A 9 11.69 -8.12 -4.06
C ALA A 9 10.17 -8.14 -3.90
N SER A 10 9.44 -7.45 -4.78
CA SER A 10 7.99 -7.39 -4.84
C SER A 10 7.53 -6.89 -6.20
N THR A 11 6.39 -7.39 -6.66
CA THR A 11 5.65 -6.89 -7.80
C THR A 11 4.49 -6.06 -7.25
N GLN A 12 4.58 -4.73 -7.35
CA GLN A 12 3.40 -3.88 -7.25
C GLN A 12 2.86 -3.70 -8.67
N ALA A 13 1.60 -4.05 -8.90
CA ALA A 13 0.92 -3.80 -10.16
C ALA A 13 0.54 -2.29 -10.27
N GLY A 14 1.57 -1.44 -10.37
CA GLY A 14 1.48 -0.11 -10.96
C GLY A 14 1.79 -0.20 -12.45
N LYS A 15 1.04 0.54 -13.28
CA LYS A 15 1.06 0.47 -14.76
C LYS A 15 2.48 0.47 -15.33
N GLY A 16 2.86 -0.63 -16.01
CA GLY A 16 4.02 -0.67 -16.90
C GLY A 16 3.73 0.07 -18.21
N SER A 17 4.77 0.56 -18.89
CA SER A 17 4.72 1.32 -20.16
C SER A 17 4.33 0.49 -21.39
N LEU A 18 3.58 -0.60 -21.22
CA LEU A 18 3.14 -1.49 -22.29
C LEU A 18 1.81 -1.00 -22.91
N ARG A 19 1.53 -1.42 -24.15
CA ARG A 19 0.24 -1.17 -24.80
C ARG A 19 -0.85 -2.00 -24.12
N HIS A 20 -2.06 -1.46 -24.01
CA HIS A 20 -3.23 -2.06 -23.32
C HIS A 20 -3.65 -3.48 -23.78
N ASP A 21 -3.17 -3.91 -24.94
CA ASP A 21 -3.45 -5.18 -25.61
C ASP A 21 -2.19 -6.06 -25.73
N HIS A 22 -1.11 -5.68 -25.05
CA HIS A 22 0.15 -6.39 -25.08
C HIS A 22 0.02 -7.69 -24.25
N PRO A 23 0.53 -8.84 -24.73
CA PRO A 23 0.41 -10.13 -24.00
C PRO A 23 1.19 -10.20 -22.68
N ALA A 24 1.98 -9.17 -22.36
CA ALA A 24 2.66 -8.97 -21.08
C ALA A 24 2.11 -7.77 -20.30
N ASP A 25 1.00 -7.18 -20.76
CA ASP A 25 0.27 -6.18 -19.97
C ASP A 25 -0.35 -6.88 -18.76
N LEU A 26 0.15 -6.54 -17.58
CA LEU A 26 -0.31 -7.10 -16.31
C LEU A 26 -1.58 -6.42 -15.80
N GLY A 27 -2.09 -5.41 -16.54
CA GLY A 27 -3.24 -4.62 -16.16
C GLY A 27 -2.91 -3.55 -15.12
N GLY A 28 -3.60 -2.41 -15.18
CA GLY A 28 -3.51 -1.35 -14.19
C GLY A 28 -4.70 -1.39 -13.24
N ILE A 29 -4.43 -1.42 -11.93
CA ILE A 29 -5.39 -1.40 -10.80
C ILE A 29 -6.45 -2.52 -10.89
N GLY A 30 -6.38 -3.46 -9.95
CA GLY A 30 -7.30 -4.61 -9.84
C GLY A 30 -6.77 -5.95 -10.36
N HIS A 31 -5.46 -6.09 -10.63
CA HIS A 31 -4.85 -7.35 -11.09
C HIS A 31 -4.06 -8.12 -10.03
N THR A 32 -4.06 -7.64 -8.78
CA THR A 32 -3.51 -8.42 -7.67
C THR A 32 -4.34 -9.71 -7.50
N GLY A 33 -3.69 -10.87 -7.58
CA GLY A 33 -4.34 -12.17 -7.45
C GLY A 33 -4.80 -12.81 -8.76
N THR A 34 -4.39 -12.25 -9.90
CA THR A 34 -4.55 -12.96 -11.19
C THR A 34 -3.45 -14.00 -11.35
N ALA A 35 -3.78 -15.13 -11.96
CA ALA A 35 -2.82 -16.23 -12.16
C ALA A 35 -1.52 -15.79 -12.83
N VAL A 36 -1.57 -14.82 -13.76
CA VAL A 36 -0.38 -14.28 -14.42
C VAL A 36 0.49 -13.46 -13.47
N SER A 37 -0.12 -12.59 -12.66
CA SER A 37 0.60 -11.80 -11.66
C SER A 37 1.26 -12.72 -10.63
N ASP A 38 0.53 -13.72 -10.15
CA ASP A 38 1.01 -14.65 -9.12
C ASP A 38 2.15 -15.52 -9.66
N GLU A 39 2.03 -16.04 -10.89
CA GLU A 39 3.08 -16.82 -11.55
C GLU A 39 4.37 -16.01 -11.72
N LEU A 40 4.28 -14.74 -12.14
CA LEU A 40 5.44 -13.87 -12.31
C LEU A 40 6.07 -13.50 -10.96
N THR A 41 5.24 -13.20 -9.96
CA THR A 41 5.70 -12.89 -8.58
C THR A 41 6.51 -14.06 -8.05
N ARG A 42 5.96 -15.28 -8.16
CA ARG A 42 6.66 -16.52 -7.81
C ARG A 42 7.95 -16.71 -8.61
N ALA A 43 7.91 -16.50 -9.92
CA ALA A 43 9.08 -16.67 -10.80
C ALA A 43 10.24 -15.72 -10.46
N THR A 44 9.96 -14.55 -9.87
CA THR A 44 10.99 -13.62 -9.36
C THR A 44 11.56 -14.00 -7.99
N GLY A 45 10.97 -14.98 -7.31
CA GLY A 45 11.31 -15.34 -5.93
C GLY A 45 10.73 -14.42 -4.87
N ALA A 46 9.77 -13.56 -5.23
CA ALA A 46 9.01 -12.77 -4.26
C ALA A 46 8.05 -13.67 -3.48
N ARG A 47 7.75 -13.29 -2.24
CA ARG A 47 6.86 -14.05 -1.33
C ARG A 47 5.51 -13.37 -1.10
N HIS A 48 5.47 -12.05 -1.27
CA HIS A 48 4.30 -11.24 -0.94
C HIS A 48 3.61 -10.74 -2.21
N LEU A 49 2.29 -10.67 -2.13
CA LEU A 49 1.43 -10.09 -3.13
C LEU A 49 0.62 -8.95 -2.50
N VAL A 50 0.92 -7.71 -2.87
CA VAL A 50 0.28 -6.51 -2.29
C VAL A 50 -1.08 -6.27 -2.93
N VAL A 51 -2.16 -6.35 -2.13
CA VAL A 51 -3.55 -6.21 -2.58
C VAL A 51 -4.11 -4.85 -2.17
N ILE A 52 -4.44 -4.01 -3.15
CA ILE A 52 -5.23 -2.80 -2.92
C ILE A 52 -6.71 -3.17 -3.09
N PRO A 53 -7.59 -2.85 -2.11
CA PRO A 53 -9.03 -3.10 -2.21
C PRO A 53 -9.69 -2.32 -3.34
N SER A 54 -10.94 -2.67 -3.64
CA SER A 54 -11.76 -1.90 -4.58
C SER A 54 -11.90 -0.44 -4.11
N PHE A 55 -11.86 0.46 -5.07
CA PHE A 55 -12.07 1.88 -4.86
C PHE A 55 -13.56 2.19 -4.85
N TRP A 56 -14.03 3.06 -3.94
CA TRP A 56 -15.37 3.65 -4.04
C TRP A 56 -15.40 4.93 -4.88
N ARG A 57 -14.21 5.47 -5.19
CA ARG A 57 -14.01 6.59 -6.10
C ARG A 57 -12.96 6.21 -7.16
N ASP A 58 -13.29 6.34 -8.43
CA ASP A 58 -12.41 6.00 -9.54
C ASP A 58 -11.07 6.73 -9.45
N ASP A 59 -9.97 5.99 -9.55
CA ASP A 59 -8.60 6.49 -9.35
C ASP A 59 -8.15 7.50 -10.42
N LYS A 60 -8.81 7.52 -11.58
CA LYS A 60 -8.42 8.33 -12.75
C LYS A 60 -9.33 9.52 -12.93
N THR A 61 -10.63 9.30 -12.82
CA THR A 61 -11.65 10.32 -13.07
C THR A 61 -12.11 11.02 -11.80
N ALA A 62 -11.83 10.44 -10.63
CA ALA A 62 -12.35 10.86 -9.34
C ALA A 62 -13.87 10.79 -9.21
N GLU A 63 -14.57 10.08 -10.11
CA GLU A 63 -16.00 9.83 -10.01
C GLU A 63 -16.30 8.91 -8.83
N ILE A 64 -17.35 9.21 -8.06
CA ILE A 64 -17.84 8.28 -7.03
C ILE A 64 -18.57 7.15 -7.75
N ILE A 65 -18.04 5.94 -7.65
CA ILE A 65 -18.57 4.75 -8.34
C ILE A 65 -19.47 3.90 -7.44
N GLU A 66 -19.32 4.02 -6.11
CA GLU A 66 -20.21 3.43 -5.12
C GLU A 66 -20.15 4.19 -3.78
N PRO A 67 -21.06 3.92 -2.82
CA PRO A 67 -20.98 4.53 -1.50
C PRO A 67 -19.66 4.22 -0.78
N ALA A 68 -19.07 5.24 -0.14
CA ALA A 68 -17.84 5.11 0.65
C ALA A 68 -18.02 4.24 1.91
N GLU A 69 -19.25 4.09 2.39
CA GLU A 69 -19.58 3.28 3.55
C GLU A 69 -20.18 1.94 3.12
N LEU A 70 -19.55 0.84 3.59
CA LEU A 70 -20.07 -0.50 3.37
C LEU A 70 -21.14 -0.86 4.40
N THR A 71 -22.20 -1.52 3.93
CA THR A 71 -23.14 -2.22 4.80
C THR A 71 -22.48 -3.39 5.53
N ALA A 72 -23.12 -3.91 6.58
CA ALA A 72 -22.63 -5.09 7.30
C ALA A 72 -22.46 -6.32 6.39
N GLU A 73 -23.37 -6.50 5.43
CA GLU A 73 -23.30 -7.59 4.44
C GLU A 73 -22.10 -7.41 3.50
N GLN A 74 -21.87 -6.20 2.98
CA GLN A 74 -20.71 -5.92 2.13
C GLN A 74 -19.38 -6.09 2.88
N TRP A 75 -19.31 -5.72 4.15
CA TRP A 75 -18.15 -6.00 5.00
C TRP A 75 -17.86 -7.50 5.11
N SER A 76 -18.90 -8.33 5.31
CA SER A 76 -18.77 -9.79 5.32
C SER A 76 -18.25 -10.32 3.98
N HIS A 77 -18.75 -9.81 2.86
CA HIS A 77 -18.26 -10.20 1.53
C HIS A 77 -16.80 -9.79 1.30
N LEU A 78 -16.40 -8.59 1.75
CA LEU A 78 -15.04 -8.11 1.63
C LEU A 78 -14.04 -9.00 2.39
N THR A 79 -14.34 -9.31 3.66
CA THR A 79 -13.42 -10.10 4.49
C THR A 79 -13.35 -11.56 4.03
N THR A 80 -14.49 -12.21 3.83
CA THR A 80 -14.53 -13.61 3.36
C THR A 80 -13.96 -13.78 1.94
N GLY A 81 -14.17 -12.79 1.07
CA GLY A 81 -13.58 -12.73 -0.26
C GLY A 81 -12.06 -12.62 -0.19
N MET A 82 -11.53 -11.79 0.71
CA MET A 82 -10.09 -11.63 0.90
C MET A 82 -9.44 -12.88 1.50
N GLU A 83 -10.07 -13.53 2.48
CA GLU A 83 -9.58 -14.81 3.03
C GLU A 83 -9.55 -15.91 1.96
N ARG A 84 -10.57 -15.96 1.10
CA ARG A 84 -10.59 -16.87 -0.03
C ARG A 84 -9.43 -16.55 -0.98
N LEU A 85 -9.21 -15.28 -1.33
CA LEU A 85 -8.07 -14.89 -2.16
C LEU A 85 -6.75 -15.32 -1.53
N GLY A 86 -6.52 -15.04 -0.24
CA GLY A 86 -5.31 -15.41 0.47
C GLY A 86 -5.06 -16.92 0.46
N ARG A 87 -6.11 -17.72 0.65
CA ARG A 87 -6.04 -19.18 0.54
C ARG A 87 -5.65 -19.65 -0.86
N GLU A 88 -6.32 -19.15 -1.90
CA GLU A 88 -6.05 -19.56 -3.28
C GLU A 88 -4.63 -19.17 -3.70
N VAL A 89 -4.20 -17.94 -3.36
CA VAL A 89 -2.85 -17.44 -3.66
C VAL A 89 -1.77 -18.30 -2.96
N ARG A 90 -1.99 -18.64 -1.69
CA ARG A 90 -1.08 -19.49 -0.93
C ARG A 90 -1.04 -20.93 -1.46
N ASP A 91 -2.20 -21.55 -1.62
CA ASP A 91 -2.29 -22.97 -1.92
C ASP A 91 -1.85 -23.28 -3.36
N HIS A 92 -2.04 -22.34 -4.31
CA HIS A 92 -1.66 -22.52 -5.71
C HIS A 92 -0.26 -21.99 -6.06
N TYR A 93 0.19 -20.91 -5.41
CA TYR A 93 1.43 -20.22 -5.79
C TYR A 93 2.48 -20.16 -4.69
N GLY A 94 2.13 -20.53 -3.45
CA GLY A 94 3.04 -20.43 -2.30
C GLY A 94 3.35 -18.98 -1.92
N LEU A 95 2.45 -18.06 -2.24
CA LEU A 95 2.56 -16.63 -1.95
C LEU A 95 1.63 -16.23 -0.80
N GLU A 96 1.97 -15.14 -0.13
CA GLU A 96 1.16 -14.55 0.95
C GLU A 96 0.59 -13.21 0.49
N ILE A 97 -0.70 -12.98 0.74
CA ILE A 97 -1.30 -11.68 0.45
C ILE A 97 -1.07 -10.70 1.60
N VAL A 98 -0.77 -9.45 1.24
CA VAL A 98 -0.65 -8.35 2.18
C VAL A 98 -1.57 -7.21 1.71
N VAL A 99 -2.65 -6.97 2.46
CA VAL A 99 -3.67 -5.99 2.09
C VAL A 99 -3.17 -4.60 2.44
N HIS A 100 -3.27 -3.70 1.49
CA HIS A 100 -2.77 -2.34 1.57
C HIS A 100 -3.93 -1.36 1.70
N PRO A 101 -4.20 -0.82 2.91
CA PRO A 101 -5.15 0.26 3.08
C PRO A 101 -4.76 1.45 2.22
N HIS A 102 -5.73 2.01 1.50
CA HIS A 102 -5.46 3.02 0.49
C HIS A 102 -6.57 4.07 0.49
N ALA A 103 -6.19 5.32 0.23
CA ALA A 103 -7.14 6.43 0.11
C ALA A 103 -8.15 6.15 -1.01
N ASP A 104 -9.40 6.61 -0.84
CA ASP A 104 -10.49 6.38 -1.80
C ASP A 104 -10.92 4.89 -1.95
N THR A 105 -10.51 4.00 -1.01
CA THR A 105 -11.01 2.61 -0.87
C THR A 105 -11.82 2.42 0.41
N HIS A 106 -12.51 1.28 0.56
CA HIS A 106 -13.26 0.97 1.80
C HIS A 106 -12.40 0.52 2.97
N ILE A 107 -11.10 0.32 2.76
CA ILE A 107 -10.13 0.02 3.82
C ILE A 107 -9.14 1.19 3.86
N ASP A 108 -9.57 2.31 4.44
CA ASP A 108 -8.86 3.57 4.37
C ASP A 108 -8.63 4.18 5.76
N THR A 109 -9.71 4.48 6.47
CA THR A 109 -9.70 5.09 7.80
C THR A 109 -9.31 4.08 8.87
N GLU A 110 -8.86 4.59 10.01
CA GLU A 110 -8.51 3.78 11.17
C GLU A 110 -9.62 2.79 11.60
N PRO A 111 -10.90 3.20 11.77
CA PRO A 111 -11.98 2.25 12.08
C PRO A 111 -12.20 1.19 11.01
N ASN A 112 -12.03 1.53 9.73
CA ASN A 112 -12.21 0.59 8.62
C ASN A 112 -11.07 -0.44 8.57
N VAL A 113 -9.84 0.00 8.80
CA VAL A 113 -8.66 -0.88 8.90
C VAL A 113 -8.80 -1.83 10.09
N GLU A 114 -9.13 -1.33 11.28
CA GLU A 114 -9.32 -2.16 12.47
C GLU A 114 -10.44 -3.19 12.25
N ARG A 115 -11.58 -2.76 11.71
CA ARG A 115 -12.71 -3.65 11.39
C ARG A 115 -12.32 -4.73 10.39
N PHE A 116 -11.52 -4.39 9.38
CA PHE A 116 -11.03 -5.35 8.40
C PHE A 116 -10.11 -6.39 9.04
N LEU A 117 -9.18 -5.94 9.89
CA LEU A 117 -8.27 -6.83 10.61
C LEU A 117 -9.05 -7.74 11.55
N ASP A 118 -9.94 -7.21 12.38
CA ASP A 118 -10.77 -8.01 13.30
C ASP A 118 -11.68 -9.02 12.56
N GLY A 119 -12.02 -8.73 11.31
CA GLY A 119 -12.89 -9.55 10.48
C GLY A 119 -12.19 -10.59 9.59
N THR A 120 -10.85 -10.71 9.67
CA THR A 120 -10.07 -11.63 8.82
C THR A 120 -9.10 -12.50 9.63
N ASP A 121 -8.94 -13.75 9.20
CA ASP A 121 -7.98 -14.72 9.74
C ASP A 121 -6.52 -14.26 9.47
N PRO A 122 -5.70 -14.05 10.52
CA PRO A 122 -4.30 -13.65 10.37
C PRO A 122 -3.43 -14.66 9.60
N ASP A 123 -3.80 -15.94 9.55
CA ASP A 123 -3.06 -16.98 8.80
C ASP A 123 -3.32 -16.93 7.28
N LEU A 124 -4.31 -16.15 6.85
CA LEU A 124 -4.71 -16.00 5.44
C LEU A 124 -4.47 -14.59 4.93
N VAL A 125 -4.56 -13.58 5.79
CA VAL A 125 -4.53 -12.17 5.41
C VAL A 125 -3.63 -11.39 6.37
N SER A 126 -2.54 -10.88 5.81
CA SER A 126 -1.66 -9.93 6.49
C SER A 126 -1.88 -8.50 5.99
N LEU A 127 -1.37 -7.52 6.73
CA LEU A 127 -1.42 -6.10 6.43
C LEU A 127 -0.11 -5.64 5.78
N CYS A 128 -0.23 -4.91 4.68
CA CYS A 128 0.78 -3.98 4.19
C CYS A 128 0.49 -2.60 4.76
N LEU A 129 1.15 -2.23 5.86
CA LEU A 129 1.00 -0.89 6.41
C LEU A 129 1.77 0.09 5.53
N ASP A 130 1.02 0.89 4.76
CA ASP A 130 1.53 2.10 4.14
C ASP A 130 1.31 3.29 5.05
N THR A 131 2.42 3.85 5.52
CA THR A 131 2.40 4.91 6.53
C THR A 131 1.80 6.21 5.99
N GLY A 132 1.90 6.46 4.68
CA GLY A 132 1.40 7.68 4.06
C GLY A 132 -0.10 7.61 3.80
N HIS A 133 -0.59 6.52 3.18
CA HIS A 133 -2.02 6.32 2.97
C HIS A 133 -2.79 6.24 4.28
N TYR A 134 -2.24 5.54 5.27
CA TYR A 134 -2.89 5.44 6.57
C TYR A 134 -2.99 6.81 7.26
N ALA A 135 -1.90 7.61 7.23
CA ALA A 135 -1.94 8.98 7.76
C ALA A 135 -2.82 9.93 6.94
N TYR A 136 -2.87 9.78 5.62
CA TYR A 136 -3.78 10.53 4.74
C TYR A 136 -5.24 10.39 5.18
N CYS A 137 -5.62 9.19 5.61
CA CYS A 137 -6.96 8.87 6.13
C CYS A 137 -7.10 9.04 7.65
N GLY A 138 -6.14 9.72 8.29
CA GLY A 138 -6.18 10.10 9.71
C GLY A 138 -5.70 9.04 10.70
N GLY A 139 -5.11 7.94 10.22
CA GLY A 139 -4.62 6.84 11.06
C GLY A 139 -3.27 7.12 11.74
N ASP A 140 -3.09 6.55 12.93
CA ASP A 140 -1.82 6.58 13.66
C ASP A 140 -1.05 5.26 13.49
N SER A 141 0.00 5.29 12.66
CA SER A 141 0.82 4.11 12.37
C SER A 141 1.47 3.51 13.62
N VAL A 142 1.89 4.32 14.59
CA VAL A 142 2.53 3.85 15.83
C VAL A 142 1.49 3.13 16.70
N ARG A 143 0.28 3.68 16.80
CA ARG A 143 -0.84 3.05 17.51
C ARG A 143 -1.22 1.73 16.84
N LEU A 144 -1.35 1.71 15.52
CA LEU A 144 -1.71 0.51 14.77
C LEU A 144 -0.67 -0.61 14.98
N ILE A 145 0.63 -0.31 14.88
CA ILE A 145 1.69 -1.31 15.11
C ILE A 145 1.63 -1.88 16.53
N ARG A 146 1.34 -1.05 17.53
CA ARG A 146 1.24 -1.51 18.92
C ARG A 146 0.04 -2.41 19.17
N THR A 147 -1.06 -2.18 18.47
CA THR A 147 -2.32 -2.91 18.67
C THR A 147 -2.42 -4.17 17.80
N TYR A 148 -1.99 -4.07 16.53
CA TYR A 148 -2.14 -5.08 15.49
C TYR A 148 -0.79 -5.51 14.89
N GLY A 149 0.29 -5.41 15.66
CA GLY A 149 1.65 -5.70 15.20
C GLY A 149 1.81 -7.11 14.62
N GLU A 150 1.05 -8.07 15.14
CA GLU A 150 0.98 -9.45 14.65
C GLU A 150 0.36 -9.58 13.25
N ARG A 151 -0.35 -8.55 12.78
CA ARG A 151 -0.95 -8.51 11.44
C ARG A 151 -0.02 -7.94 10.38
N LEU A 152 1.08 -7.29 10.77
CA LEU A 152 1.98 -6.68 9.80
C LEU A 152 2.81 -7.75 9.08
N GLY A 153 2.63 -7.85 7.76
CA GLY A 153 3.47 -8.67 6.89
C GLY A 153 4.35 -7.86 5.93
N TYR A 154 4.03 -6.58 5.73
CA TYR A 154 4.72 -5.70 4.79
C TYR A 154 4.63 -4.23 5.19
N LEU A 155 5.63 -3.43 4.80
CA LEU A 155 5.65 -2.00 5.05
C LEU A 155 5.88 -1.20 3.76
N HIS A 156 5.07 -0.17 3.54
CA HIS A 156 5.41 0.92 2.65
C HIS A 156 5.68 2.18 3.49
N LEU A 157 6.86 2.75 3.28
CA LEU A 157 7.34 3.93 3.99
C LEU A 157 7.12 5.14 3.11
N LYS A 158 6.11 5.92 3.47
CA LYS A 158 5.61 7.10 2.77
C LYS A 158 5.19 8.18 3.78
N GLN A 159 5.33 9.45 3.42
CA GLN A 159 4.81 10.55 4.23
C GLN A 159 3.82 11.41 3.45
N VAL A 160 2.99 12.13 4.19
CA VAL A 160 2.07 13.14 3.69
C VAL A 160 2.42 14.52 4.23
N ASP A 161 2.32 15.54 3.39
CA ASP A 161 2.44 16.93 3.77
C ASP A 161 1.19 17.35 4.58
N PRO A 162 1.34 17.75 5.85
CA PRO A 162 0.20 18.01 6.72
C PRO A 162 -0.60 19.26 6.34
N ASP A 163 0.05 20.27 5.75
CA ASP A 163 -0.61 21.52 5.36
C ASP A 163 -1.47 21.30 4.12
N ILE A 164 -0.93 20.57 3.13
CA ILE A 164 -1.67 20.17 1.93
C ILE A 164 -2.80 19.21 2.31
N LEU A 165 -2.53 18.24 3.20
CA LEU A 165 -3.54 17.30 3.66
C LEU A 165 -4.72 18.02 4.34
N ALA A 166 -4.44 19.02 5.18
CA ALA A 166 -5.49 19.80 5.82
C ALA A 166 -6.40 20.51 4.79
N ASP A 167 -5.84 21.08 3.72
CA ASP A 167 -6.62 21.68 2.63
C ASP A 167 -7.41 20.62 1.84
N VAL A 168 -6.80 19.49 1.54
CA VAL A 168 -7.39 18.35 0.83
C VAL A 168 -8.62 17.82 1.57
N VAL A 169 -8.49 17.58 2.87
CA VAL A 169 -9.59 17.11 3.73
C VAL A 169 -10.69 18.16 3.80
N LYS A 170 -10.33 19.42 4.07
CA LYS A 170 -11.30 20.53 4.16
C LYS A 170 -12.14 20.69 2.89
N ASN A 171 -11.53 20.49 1.72
CA ASN A 171 -12.18 20.71 0.43
C ASN A 171 -12.66 19.41 -0.25
N GLY A 172 -12.54 18.25 0.41
CA GLY A 172 -12.95 16.95 -0.15
C GLY A 172 -12.23 16.57 -1.44
N VAL A 173 -10.95 16.94 -1.56
CA VAL A 173 -10.16 16.74 -2.79
C VAL A 173 -9.89 15.24 -3.00
N PRO A 174 -10.19 14.68 -4.18
CA PRO A 174 -9.85 13.28 -4.50
C PRO A 174 -8.35 13.01 -4.44
N PHE A 175 -7.96 11.75 -4.21
CA PHE A 175 -6.56 11.39 -3.99
C PHE A 175 -5.62 11.78 -5.14
N GLY A 176 -5.95 11.45 -6.39
CA GLY A 176 -5.11 11.78 -7.56
C GLY A 176 -4.80 13.29 -7.68
N PRO A 177 -5.82 14.17 -7.67
CA PRO A 177 -5.62 15.62 -7.58
C PRO A 177 -4.86 16.10 -6.34
N ALA A 178 -4.99 15.43 -5.19
CA ALA A 178 -4.22 15.74 -3.99
C ALA A 178 -2.72 15.42 -4.17
N VAL A 179 -2.40 14.28 -4.79
CA VAL A 179 -1.02 13.94 -5.18
C VAL A 179 -0.44 14.98 -6.13
N ALA A 180 -1.22 15.46 -7.09
CA ALA A 180 -0.79 16.51 -8.02
C ALA A 180 -0.46 17.85 -7.34
N ARG A 181 -0.98 18.08 -6.13
CA ARG A 181 -0.64 19.24 -5.28
C ARG A 181 0.61 19.00 -4.42
N GLY A 182 1.15 17.78 -4.40
CA GLY A 182 2.30 17.40 -3.59
C GLY A 182 1.95 16.86 -2.21
N VAL A 183 0.72 16.37 -1.99
CA VAL A 183 0.33 15.85 -0.67
C VAL A 183 1.18 14.66 -0.22
N MET A 184 1.69 13.83 -1.14
CA MET A 184 2.61 12.73 -0.84
C MET A 184 4.05 13.23 -0.97
N CYS A 185 4.82 13.15 0.10
CA CYS A 185 6.13 13.78 0.19
C CYS A 185 7.22 12.84 0.74
N GLU A 186 8.49 13.21 0.51
CA GLU A 186 9.64 12.45 1.01
C GLU A 186 9.90 12.75 2.49
N PRO A 187 10.39 11.77 3.27
CA PRO A 187 10.82 12.05 4.63
C PRO A 187 12.11 12.87 4.71
N PRO A 188 12.27 13.69 5.77
CA PRO A 188 11.38 13.87 6.93
C PRO A 188 10.34 15.01 6.76
N GLY A 189 9.92 15.32 5.54
CA GLY A 189 9.13 16.51 5.23
C GLY A 189 7.65 16.47 5.64
N GLY A 190 7.14 15.31 6.08
CA GLY A 190 5.73 15.12 6.38
C GLY A 190 5.45 14.23 7.59
N VAL A 191 4.22 13.72 7.63
CA VAL A 191 3.71 12.81 8.67
C VAL A 191 3.35 11.45 8.06
N PRO A 192 3.39 10.35 8.83
CA PRO A 192 3.87 10.26 10.20
C PRO A 192 5.41 10.33 10.24
N ALA A 193 5.99 10.76 11.35
CA ALA A 193 7.44 10.65 11.55
C ALA A 193 7.85 9.17 11.44
N LEU A 194 8.84 8.84 10.59
CA LEU A 194 9.16 7.44 10.30
C LEU A 194 10.06 6.80 11.38
N GLU A 195 10.85 7.58 12.12
CA GLU A 195 11.67 7.07 13.24
C GLU A 195 10.83 6.27 14.26
N PRO A 196 9.74 6.82 14.84
CA PRO A 196 8.94 6.06 15.79
C PRO A 196 8.21 4.88 15.15
N VAL A 197 7.80 4.99 13.88
CA VAL A 197 7.18 3.88 13.15
C VAL A 197 8.16 2.70 13.03
N LEU A 198 9.37 2.97 12.55
CA LEU A 198 10.42 1.95 12.42
C LEU A 198 10.81 1.37 13.77
N ALA A 199 10.90 2.21 14.81
CA ALA A 199 11.22 1.75 16.16
C ALA A 199 10.15 0.81 16.74
N GLU A 200 8.86 1.06 16.50
CA GLU A 200 7.82 0.11 16.90
C GLU A 200 7.84 -1.16 16.03
N ALA A 201 7.99 -1.03 14.71
CA ALA A 201 8.06 -2.18 13.80
C ALA A 201 9.22 -3.14 14.15
N GLN A 202 10.38 -2.60 14.53
CA GLN A 202 11.53 -3.40 14.97
C GLN A 202 11.26 -4.21 16.25
N LYS A 203 10.37 -3.74 17.14
CA LYS A 203 10.03 -4.47 18.37
C LYS A 203 9.24 -5.75 18.11
N LEU A 204 8.64 -5.89 16.93
CA LEU A 204 7.91 -7.10 16.55
C LEU A 204 8.84 -8.31 16.43
N GLY A 205 10.15 -8.09 16.20
CA GLY A 205 11.14 -9.15 16.17
C GLY A 205 10.98 -10.13 14.99
N VAL A 206 10.28 -9.70 13.93
CA VAL A 206 10.06 -10.47 12.70
C VAL A 206 10.77 -9.81 11.51
N ASP A 207 11.09 -10.60 10.49
CA ASP A 207 11.72 -10.14 9.25
C ASP A 207 10.68 -9.46 8.34
N LEU A 208 10.42 -8.18 8.59
CA LEU A 208 9.51 -7.37 7.77
C LEU A 208 10.22 -6.82 6.54
N PHE A 209 9.61 -7.04 5.37
CA PHE A 209 10.04 -6.37 4.17
C PHE A 209 9.43 -4.97 4.08
N ALA A 210 10.26 -3.97 3.80
CA ALA A 210 9.84 -2.57 3.66
C ALA A 210 10.23 -2.00 2.29
N ILE A 211 9.32 -1.25 1.68
CA ILE A 211 9.54 -0.47 0.47
C ILE A 211 9.44 1.01 0.79
N VAL A 212 10.28 1.82 0.17
CA VAL A 212 10.07 3.27 0.09
C VAL A 212 9.16 3.55 -1.08
N GLU A 213 8.01 4.16 -0.81
CA GLU A 213 7.02 4.49 -1.83
C GLU A 213 6.69 5.98 -1.78
N GLN A 214 6.48 6.61 -2.93
CA GLN A 214 6.00 7.99 -3.01
C GLN A 214 5.19 8.20 -4.29
N ASP A 215 3.91 8.53 -4.15
CA ASP A 215 3.08 8.88 -5.30
C ASP A 215 3.48 10.22 -5.86
N MET A 216 3.63 10.28 -7.19
CA MET A 216 3.96 11.48 -7.91
C MET A 216 3.19 11.50 -9.23
N TYR A 217 2.09 12.26 -9.28
CA TYR A 217 1.24 12.40 -10.46
C TYR A 217 1.14 13.88 -10.86
N PRO A 218 1.73 14.32 -11.98
CA PRO A 218 2.72 13.62 -12.82
C PRO A 218 4.09 13.53 -12.12
N CYS A 219 4.94 12.62 -12.57
CA CYS A 219 6.33 12.50 -12.11
C CYS A 219 7.30 12.83 -13.25
N PRO A 220 7.99 13.99 -13.22
CA PRO A 220 9.09 14.24 -14.13
C PRO A 220 10.21 13.19 -13.95
N PRO A 221 10.78 12.63 -15.03
CA PRO A 221 11.72 11.49 -14.95
C PRO A 221 12.99 11.74 -14.10
N ASP A 222 13.36 12.99 -13.88
CA ASP A 222 14.53 13.41 -13.12
C ASP A 222 14.27 13.54 -11.60
N GLN A 223 13.01 13.45 -11.15
CA GLN A 223 12.63 13.57 -9.74
C GLN A 223 12.85 12.30 -8.89
N PRO A 224 12.55 11.07 -9.37
CA PRO A 224 12.55 9.89 -8.49
C PRO A 224 13.90 9.57 -7.87
N LEU A 225 14.98 9.57 -8.66
CA LEU A 225 16.29 9.12 -8.18
C LEU A 225 16.87 10.05 -7.08
N PRO A 226 16.90 11.39 -7.25
CA PRO A 226 17.34 12.28 -6.19
C PRO A 226 16.57 12.13 -4.88
N ILE A 227 15.25 11.96 -4.96
CA ILE A 227 14.37 11.71 -3.81
C ILE A 227 14.75 10.39 -3.13
N ALA A 228 14.78 9.29 -3.89
CA ALA A 228 15.12 7.98 -3.36
C ALA A 228 16.49 7.95 -2.65
N VAL A 229 17.49 8.68 -3.17
CA VAL A 229 18.81 8.82 -2.53
C VAL A 229 18.72 9.55 -1.18
N ARG A 230 17.93 10.61 -1.10
CA ARG A 230 17.72 11.36 0.16
C ARG A 230 16.94 10.53 1.17
N THR A 231 15.82 9.94 0.75
CA THR A 231 15.01 9.06 1.60
C THR A 231 15.81 7.89 2.14
N ARG A 232 16.61 7.22 1.30
CA ARG A 232 17.48 6.14 1.76
C ARG A 232 18.51 6.62 2.79
N ARG A 233 19.11 7.81 2.60
CA ARG A 233 20.05 8.38 3.57
C ARG A 233 19.37 8.65 4.91
N PHE A 234 18.17 9.19 4.87
CA PHE A 234 17.35 9.45 6.05
C PHE A 234 17.01 8.15 6.78
N LEU A 235 16.42 7.15 6.11
CA LEU A 235 16.03 5.89 6.75
C LEU A 235 17.21 5.15 7.39
N ARG A 236 18.40 5.19 6.77
CA ARG A 236 19.63 4.64 7.36
C ARG A 236 20.05 5.37 8.64
N SER A 237 19.71 6.65 8.79
CA SER A 237 19.94 7.39 10.02
C SER A 237 18.96 7.01 11.14
N CYS A 238 17.82 6.41 10.78
CA CYS A 238 16.81 5.90 11.70
C CYS A 238 17.09 4.45 12.17
N GLY A 239 18.15 3.82 11.65
CA GLY A 239 18.49 2.43 11.99
C GLY A 239 17.85 1.36 11.10
N ALA A 240 17.34 1.74 9.92
CA ALA A 240 16.94 0.83 8.85
C ALA A 240 18.09 0.43 7.92
#